data_AF-A0A0F9DGL3-F1
#
_entry.id   AF-A0A0F9DGL3-F1
#
_cell.length_a   1.000
_cell.length_b   1.000
_cell.length_c   1.000
_cell.angle_alpha   90.00
_cell.angle_beta   90.00
_cell.angle_gamma   90.00
#
_symmetry.space_group_name_H-M   'P 1'
#
loop_
_entity.id
_entity.type
_entity.pdbx_description
1 polymer ?
#
loop_
_entity_poly.entity_id
_entity_poly.type
_entity_poly.pdbx_seq_one_letter_code
_entity_poly.pdbx_strand_id
1 'polypeptide(L)'
;MKMKTKDVIEALKKINGLEFDPKAKYSDLCKLLNDSKPKESKEDLRVKEIHKKRGFPGNVIRDAKKAGFTYEQIESFVDEEALNAAMYRIKPSLLASAGVITKPRPPKPPVEMEIKEPLKIHLEISPMRAKTRLRADDEQRAIDVAILKAHLRQNVVSIEISREYTPQENNKYVTNIEIYYRGPK
;
A
#
# COMPACT_ATOMS: atom_id res chain seq x y z
N MET A 1 24.17 -42.04 -18.83
CA MET A 1 25.07 -41.82 -19.99
C MET A 1 26.41 -41.28 -19.50
N LYS A 2 27.55 -41.82 -19.96
CA LYS A 2 28.89 -41.26 -19.67
C LYS A 2 29.26 -40.32 -20.82
N MET A 3 29.51 -39.04 -20.55
CA MET A 3 30.00 -38.08 -21.54
C MET A 3 31.39 -38.48 -22.05
N LYS A 4 31.69 -38.23 -23.32
CA LYS A 4 33.04 -38.44 -23.87
C LYS A 4 33.90 -37.20 -23.59
N THR A 5 35.21 -37.38 -23.44
CA THR A 5 36.16 -36.29 -23.18
C THR A 5 36.07 -35.15 -24.20
N LYS A 6 35.83 -35.49 -25.47
CA LYS A 6 35.67 -34.51 -26.55
C LYS A 6 34.50 -33.55 -26.30
N ASP A 7 33.36 -34.08 -25.83
CA ASP A 7 32.16 -33.30 -25.59
C ASP A 7 32.35 -32.33 -24.40
N VAL A 8 33.10 -32.75 -23.38
CA VAL A 8 33.44 -31.92 -22.21
C VAL A 8 34.39 -30.78 -22.60
N ILE A 9 35.39 -31.05 -23.44
CA ILE A 9 36.32 -30.06 -23.98
C ILE A 9 35.56 -29.00 -24.80
N GLU A 10 34.64 -29.43 -25.66
CA GLU A 10 33.84 -28.50 -26.46
C GLU A 10 32.91 -27.63 -25.60
N ALA A 11 32.33 -28.21 -24.54
CA ALA A 11 31.51 -27.47 -23.59
C ALA A 11 32.32 -26.41 -22.82
N LEU A 12 33.54 -26.75 -22.37
CA LEU A 12 34.44 -25.82 -21.69
C LEU A 12 34.88 -24.66 -22.61
N LYS A 13 35.14 -24.92 -23.90
CA LYS A 13 35.49 -23.86 -24.87
C LYS A 13 34.38 -22.84 -25.08
N LYS A 14 33.12 -23.22 -24.90
CA LYS A 14 31.96 -22.33 -25.04
C LYS A 14 31.79 -21.38 -23.85
N ILE A 15 32.50 -21.63 -22.74
CA ILE A 15 32.47 -20.78 -21.55
C ILE A 15 33.58 -19.72 -21.71
N ASN A 16 33.17 -18.47 -21.97
CA ASN A 16 34.11 -17.36 -22.12
C ASN A 16 34.93 -17.13 -20.83
N GLY A 17 36.26 -17.05 -20.98
CA GLY A 17 37.18 -16.73 -19.87
C GLY A 17 37.74 -17.94 -19.11
N LEU A 18 37.47 -19.18 -19.56
CA LEU A 18 38.06 -20.38 -18.95
C LEU A 18 39.20 -20.94 -19.82
N GLU A 19 40.45 -20.75 -19.40
CA GLU A 19 41.60 -21.44 -19.99
C GLU A 19 41.70 -22.86 -19.41
N PHE A 20 41.85 -23.87 -20.27
CA PHE A 20 42.05 -25.24 -19.81
C PHE A 20 43.04 -25.99 -20.71
N ASP A 21 43.80 -26.90 -20.11
CA ASP A 21 44.79 -27.72 -20.82
C ASP A 21 44.09 -28.88 -21.55
N PRO A 22 44.22 -28.99 -22.90
CA PRO A 22 43.66 -30.09 -23.67
C PRO A 22 44.27 -31.47 -23.34
N LYS A 23 45.39 -31.52 -22.60
CA LYS A 23 45.99 -32.76 -22.08
C LYS A 23 45.52 -33.13 -20.66
N ALA A 24 44.67 -32.32 -20.03
CA ALA A 24 44.15 -32.59 -18.69
C ALA A 24 43.33 -33.89 -18.65
N LYS A 25 43.36 -34.58 -17.50
CA LYS A 25 42.57 -35.80 -17.31
C LYS A 25 41.09 -35.48 -17.39
N TYR A 26 40.29 -36.43 -17.90
CA TYR A 26 38.84 -36.30 -18.00
C TYR A 26 38.18 -35.92 -16.66
N SER A 27 38.71 -36.44 -15.54
CA SER A 27 38.24 -36.11 -14.18
C SER A 27 38.36 -34.63 -13.87
N ASP A 28 39.43 -33.99 -14.31
CA ASP A 28 39.76 -32.60 -13.98
C ASP A 28 38.96 -31.66 -14.88
N LEU A 29 38.80 -32.01 -16.16
CA LEU A 29 37.89 -31.33 -17.09
C LEU A 29 36.43 -31.38 -16.60
N CYS A 30 35.99 -32.53 -16.06
CA CYS A 30 34.65 -32.65 -15.47
C CYS A 30 34.48 -31.76 -14.23
N LYS A 31 35.50 -31.63 -13.38
CA LYS A 31 35.47 -30.75 -12.21
C LYS A 31 35.37 -29.29 -12.65
N LEU A 32 36.25 -28.85 -13.54
CA LEU A 32 36.21 -27.51 -14.14
C LEU A 32 34.85 -27.19 -14.76
N LEU A 33 34.24 -28.13 -15.48
CA LEU A 33 32.93 -27.94 -16.08
C LEU A 33 31.81 -27.84 -15.03
N ASN A 34 31.93 -28.52 -13.90
CA ASN A 34 30.96 -28.42 -12.81
C ASN A 34 31.16 -27.17 -11.95
N ASP A 35 32.40 -26.71 -11.78
CA ASP A 35 32.72 -25.49 -11.05
C ASP A 35 32.38 -24.22 -11.85
N SER A 36 32.41 -24.29 -13.18
CA SER A 36 32.04 -23.21 -14.10
C SER A 36 30.55 -23.15 -14.43
N LYS A 37 29.78 -24.21 -14.15
CA LYS A 37 28.33 -24.08 -14.12
C LYS A 37 27.98 -23.09 -13.02
N PRO A 38 27.01 -22.17 -13.24
CA PRO A 38 26.53 -21.32 -12.18
C PRO A 38 26.11 -22.23 -11.03
N LYS A 39 26.81 -22.13 -9.89
CA LYS A 39 26.42 -22.84 -8.67
C LYS A 39 24.95 -22.54 -8.46
N GLU A 40 24.12 -23.58 -8.47
CA GLU A 40 22.69 -23.42 -8.22
C GLU A 40 22.56 -22.55 -6.97
N SER A 41 21.84 -21.45 -7.10
CA SER A 41 21.74 -20.50 -6.00
C SER A 41 21.12 -21.24 -4.82
N LYS A 42 21.45 -20.84 -3.57
CA LYS A 42 20.76 -21.38 -2.38
C LYS A 42 19.23 -21.24 -2.52
N GLU A 43 18.80 -20.25 -3.30
CA GLU A 43 17.42 -19.98 -3.70
C GLU A 43 16.83 -21.11 -4.56
N ASP A 44 17.54 -21.59 -5.58
CA ASP A 44 17.08 -22.67 -6.48
C ASP A 44 16.95 -24.01 -5.76
N LEU A 45 17.83 -24.29 -4.80
CA LEU A 45 17.76 -25.50 -3.98
C LEU A 45 16.51 -25.52 -3.10
N ARG A 46 16.19 -24.40 -2.43
CA ARG A 46 14.98 -24.26 -1.61
C ARG A 46 13.70 -24.36 -2.46
N VAL A 47 13.68 -23.78 -3.65
CA VAL A 47 12.52 -23.88 -4.57
C VAL A 47 12.25 -25.34 -4.97
N LYS A 48 13.31 -26.12 -5.24
CA LYS A 48 13.17 -27.56 -5.55
C LYS A 48 12.67 -28.37 -4.36
N GLU A 49 13.08 -28.04 -3.13
CA GLU A 49 12.59 -28.71 -1.92
C GLU A 49 11.08 -28.50 -1.73
N ILE A 50 10.60 -27.27 -1.88
CA ILE A 50 9.17 -26.94 -1.74
C ILE A 50 8.34 -27.60 -2.83
N HIS A 51 8.83 -27.57 -4.08
CA HIS A 51 8.18 -28.27 -5.19
C HIS A 51 8.00 -29.76 -4.90
N LYS A 52 9.03 -30.42 -4.35
CA LYS A 52 8.97 -31.85 -3.98
C LYS A 52 8.00 -32.12 -2.83
N LYS A 53 7.92 -31.24 -1.82
CA LYS A 53 7.06 -31.43 -0.65
C LYS A 53 5.58 -31.13 -0.92
N ARG A 54 5.31 -30.05 -1.66
CA ARG A 54 3.96 -29.50 -1.83
C ARG A 54 3.39 -29.66 -3.23
N GLY A 55 4.20 -30.05 -4.21
CA GLY A 55 3.79 -30.17 -5.61
C GLY A 55 3.68 -28.83 -6.35
N PHE A 56 3.93 -27.69 -5.68
CA PHE A 56 3.78 -26.37 -6.29
C PHE A 56 4.76 -26.16 -7.44
N PRO A 57 4.33 -25.64 -8.61
CA PRO A 57 5.24 -25.33 -9.71
C PRO A 57 6.34 -24.35 -9.27
N GLY A 58 7.56 -24.55 -9.75
CA GLY A 58 8.70 -23.68 -9.39
C GLY A 58 8.46 -22.19 -9.69
N ASN A 59 7.65 -21.88 -10.70
CA ASN A 59 7.28 -20.50 -11.04
C ASN A 59 6.43 -19.84 -9.93
N VAL A 60 5.46 -20.58 -9.38
CA VAL A 60 4.58 -20.09 -8.30
C VAL A 60 5.39 -19.78 -7.04
N ILE A 61 6.35 -20.63 -6.69
CA ILE A 61 7.22 -20.42 -5.52
C ILE A 61 8.07 -19.16 -5.71
N ARG A 62 8.61 -18.93 -6.92
CA ARG A 62 9.38 -17.71 -7.22
C ARG A 62 8.50 -16.47 -7.18
N ASP A 63 7.29 -16.54 -7.70
CA ASP A 63 6.36 -15.40 -7.70
C ASP A 63 5.86 -15.09 -6.28
N ALA A 64 5.64 -16.10 -5.43
CA ALA A 64 5.36 -15.93 -4.01
C ALA A 64 6.53 -15.26 -3.27
N LYS A 65 7.77 -15.67 -3.58
CA LYS A 65 8.95 -15.01 -3.01
C LYS A 65 9.07 -13.56 -3.47
N LYS A 66 8.78 -13.26 -4.75
CA LYS A 66 8.72 -11.87 -5.26
C LYS A 66 7.61 -11.05 -4.59
N ALA A 67 6.49 -11.70 -4.26
CA ALA A 67 5.41 -11.09 -3.50
C ALA A 67 5.77 -10.84 -2.03
N GLY A 68 6.89 -11.38 -1.53
CA GLY A 68 7.43 -11.13 -0.19
C GLY A 68 7.17 -12.26 0.82
N PHE A 69 6.73 -13.43 0.39
CA PHE A 69 6.55 -14.60 1.26
C PHE A 69 7.89 -15.29 1.53
N THR A 70 8.09 -15.75 2.77
CA THR A 70 9.22 -16.62 3.12
C THR A 70 8.96 -18.06 2.67
N TYR A 71 10.01 -18.85 2.53
CA TYR A 71 9.88 -20.27 2.17
C TYR A 71 9.04 -21.07 3.17
N GLU A 72 9.15 -20.77 4.45
CA GLU A 72 8.36 -21.41 5.51
C GLU A 72 6.87 -21.07 5.40
N GLN A 73 6.56 -19.81 5.02
CA GLN A 73 5.19 -19.40 4.74
C GLN A 73 4.64 -20.08 3.49
N ILE A 74 5.44 -20.20 2.43
CA ILE A 74 5.01 -20.91 1.21
C ILE A 74 4.76 -22.39 1.54
N GLU A 75 5.63 -23.02 2.34
CA GLU A 75 5.45 -24.40 2.80
C GLU A 75 4.22 -24.61 3.68
N SER A 76 3.63 -23.58 4.30
CA SER A 76 2.45 -23.75 5.15
C SER A 76 1.14 -23.84 4.36
N PHE A 77 1.13 -23.45 3.08
CA PHE A 77 -0.05 -23.58 2.22
C PHE A 77 -0.26 -25.03 1.80
N VAL A 78 -1.53 -25.45 1.83
CA VAL A 78 -1.96 -26.79 1.41
C VAL A 78 -2.14 -26.84 -0.11
N ASP A 79 -2.75 -25.79 -0.68
CA ASP A 79 -3.16 -25.74 -2.07
C ASP A 79 -2.52 -24.57 -2.83
N GLU A 80 -2.27 -24.78 -4.13
CA GLU A 80 -1.73 -23.76 -5.03
C GLU A 80 -2.69 -22.58 -5.19
N GLU A 81 -3.99 -22.83 -5.28
CA GLU A 81 -5.01 -21.78 -5.41
C GLU A 81 -5.05 -20.87 -4.18
N ALA A 82 -4.89 -21.44 -2.98
CA ALA A 82 -4.84 -20.68 -1.74
C ALA A 82 -3.59 -19.79 -1.67
N LEU A 83 -2.44 -20.30 -2.14
CA LEU A 83 -1.22 -19.52 -2.26
C LEU A 83 -1.38 -18.37 -3.27
N ASN A 84 -1.95 -18.65 -4.45
CA ASN A 84 -2.24 -17.65 -5.47
C ASN A 84 -3.19 -16.56 -4.93
N ALA A 85 -4.30 -16.95 -4.29
CA ALA A 85 -5.24 -15.99 -3.69
C ALA A 85 -4.57 -15.14 -2.60
N ALA A 86 -3.69 -15.72 -1.78
CA ALA A 86 -2.93 -14.99 -0.77
C ALA A 86 -1.96 -13.98 -1.41
N MET A 87 -1.26 -14.37 -2.47
CA MET A 87 -0.40 -13.47 -3.23
C MET A 87 -1.16 -12.27 -3.81
N TYR A 88 -2.35 -12.49 -4.39
CA TYR A 88 -3.17 -11.41 -4.96
C TYR A 88 -3.74 -10.45 -3.91
N ARG A 89 -3.98 -10.93 -2.68
CA ARG A 89 -4.50 -10.09 -1.59
C ARG A 89 -3.45 -9.16 -1.00
N ILE A 90 -2.17 -9.54 -1.04
CA ILE A 90 -1.11 -8.70 -0.52
C ILE A 90 -0.59 -7.79 -1.63
N LYS A 91 -0.96 -6.50 -1.58
CA LYS A 91 -0.33 -5.49 -2.44
C LYS A 91 1.18 -5.48 -2.15
N PRO A 92 2.07 -5.67 -3.14
CA PRO A 92 3.52 -5.66 -2.94
C PRO A 92 4.05 -4.41 -2.23
N SER A 93 3.32 -3.29 -2.38
CA SER A 93 3.60 -2.02 -1.70
C SER A 93 3.50 -2.08 -0.17
N LEU A 94 2.73 -3.01 0.40
CA LEU A 94 2.54 -3.14 1.84
C LEU A 94 3.64 -4.00 2.50
N LEU A 95 4.21 -4.97 1.78
CA LEU A 95 5.25 -5.87 2.30
C LEU A 95 6.66 -5.25 2.21
N ALA A 96 6.95 -4.42 1.20
CA ALA A 96 8.20 -3.67 1.13
C ALA A 96 8.39 -2.73 2.35
N SER A 97 7.29 -2.29 2.96
CA SER A 97 7.27 -1.52 4.21
C SER A 97 7.23 -2.37 5.49
N ALA A 98 7.00 -3.68 5.40
CA ALA A 98 6.90 -4.58 6.56
C ALA A 98 8.23 -5.27 6.94
N GLY A 99 9.22 -5.28 6.03
CA GLY A 99 10.54 -5.87 6.27
C GLY A 99 11.51 -5.00 7.08
N VAL A 100 11.17 -3.74 7.36
CA VAL A 100 11.90 -2.95 8.35
C VAL A 100 11.19 -3.18 9.68
N ILE A 101 11.79 -4.00 10.56
CA ILE A 101 11.45 -4.00 11.99
C ILE A 101 11.94 -2.66 12.56
N THR A 102 11.30 -1.57 12.17
CA THR A 102 11.31 -0.37 12.97
C THR A 102 10.50 -0.71 14.21
N LYS A 103 11.08 -0.46 15.39
CA LYS A 103 10.37 -0.42 16.67
C LYS A 103 8.94 0.12 16.44
N PRO A 104 7.90 -0.47 17.07
CA PRO A 104 6.54 0.04 16.92
C PRO A 104 6.61 1.56 17.04
N ARG A 105 6.16 2.26 15.99
CA ARG A 105 6.14 3.73 16.03
C ARG A 105 5.49 4.08 17.36
N PRO A 106 6.14 4.86 18.23
CA PRO A 106 5.51 5.27 19.47
C PRO A 106 4.13 5.80 19.10
N PRO A 107 3.08 5.44 19.86
CA PRO A 107 1.74 5.97 19.60
C PRO A 107 1.91 7.46 19.40
N LYS A 108 1.41 7.98 18.26
CA LYS A 108 1.47 9.42 18.00
C LYS A 108 0.96 10.09 19.27
N PRO A 109 1.69 11.10 19.81
CA PRO A 109 1.21 11.80 20.99
C PRO A 109 -0.23 12.24 20.72
N PRO A 110 -1.13 12.13 21.72
CA PRO A 110 -2.49 12.61 21.56
C PRO A 110 -2.41 14.05 21.09
N VAL A 111 -2.92 14.30 19.89
CA VAL A 111 -2.92 15.65 19.32
C VAL A 111 -3.88 16.46 20.18
N GLU A 112 -3.35 17.44 20.91
CA GLU A 112 -4.19 18.35 21.69
C GLU A 112 -5.17 19.04 20.72
N MET A 113 -6.46 18.82 20.98
CA MET A 113 -7.54 19.37 20.17
C MET A 113 -7.97 20.69 20.80
N GLU A 114 -7.77 21.80 20.11
CA GLU A 114 -8.21 23.12 20.54
C GLU A 114 -9.46 23.57 19.77
N ILE A 115 -10.32 24.31 20.45
CA ILE A 115 -11.46 24.99 19.80
C ILE A 115 -10.85 26.10 18.94
N LYS A 116 -11.01 25.98 17.62
CA LYS A 116 -10.57 27.00 16.68
C LYS A 116 -11.62 28.10 16.55
N GLU A 117 -11.19 29.22 15.99
CA GLU A 117 -12.09 30.35 15.74
C GLU A 117 -13.32 29.90 14.92
N PRO A 118 -14.52 30.37 15.29
CA PRO A 118 -15.75 29.95 14.64
C PRO A 118 -15.77 30.42 13.19
N LEU A 119 -16.18 29.54 12.29
CA LEU A 119 -16.44 29.91 10.91
C LEU A 119 -17.76 30.67 10.85
N LYS A 120 -17.71 31.93 10.42
CA LYS A 120 -18.88 32.81 10.32
C LYS A 120 -19.43 32.81 8.91
N ILE A 121 -20.73 32.58 8.78
CA ILE A 121 -21.47 32.63 7.52
C ILE A 121 -22.56 33.67 7.68
N HIS A 122 -22.58 34.63 6.77
CA HIS A 122 -23.63 35.65 6.69
C HIS A 122 -24.53 35.35 5.51
N LEU A 123 -25.83 35.24 5.77
CA LEU A 123 -26.81 34.87 4.76
C LEU A 123 -27.98 35.85 4.78
N GLU A 124 -28.16 36.56 3.68
CA GLU A 124 -29.28 37.47 3.47
C GLU A 124 -30.38 36.77 2.68
N ILE A 125 -31.59 36.78 3.23
CA ILE A 125 -32.76 36.12 2.64
C ILE A 125 -33.88 37.13 2.47
N SER A 126 -34.61 37.01 1.35
CA SER A 126 -35.87 37.74 1.17
C SER A 126 -36.92 37.36 2.23
N PRO A 127 -37.83 38.28 2.60
CA PRO A 127 -38.90 38.04 3.57
C PRO A 127 -39.80 36.86 3.23
N MET A 128 -40.10 36.69 1.94
CA MET A 128 -40.89 35.57 1.44
C MET A 128 -40.25 34.24 1.82
N ARG A 129 -38.96 34.07 1.53
CA ARG A 129 -38.25 32.82 1.81
C ARG A 129 -38.04 32.61 3.31
N ALA A 130 -37.74 33.68 4.06
CA ALA A 130 -37.52 33.62 5.50
C ALA A 130 -38.72 33.07 6.30
N LYS A 131 -39.94 33.29 5.81
CA LYS A 131 -41.20 32.80 6.41
C LYS A 131 -41.62 31.41 5.94
N THR A 132 -40.87 30.80 5.02
CA THR A 132 -41.18 29.48 4.45
C THR A 132 -40.15 28.43 4.86
N ARG A 133 -40.45 27.16 4.57
CA ARG A 133 -39.49 26.05 4.80
C ARG A 133 -38.19 26.20 4.01
N LEU A 134 -38.21 26.96 2.90
CA LEU A 134 -37.04 27.23 2.07
C LEU A 134 -35.89 27.89 2.84
N ARG A 135 -36.17 28.60 3.94
CA ARG A 135 -35.15 29.17 4.82
C ARG A 135 -34.23 28.09 5.40
N ALA A 136 -34.82 27.00 5.92
CA ALA A 136 -34.05 25.92 6.54
C ALA A 136 -33.16 25.20 5.52
N ASP A 137 -33.66 25.04 4.29
CA ASP A 137 -32.90 24.44 3.20
C ASP A 137 -31.70 25.32 2.78
N ASP A 138 -31.88 26.65 2.74
CA ASP A 138 -30.80 27.60 2.46
C ASP A 138 -29.75 27.62 3.58
N GLU A 139 -30.19 27.63 4.85
CA GLU A 139 -29.32 27.54 6.03
C GLU A 139 -28.49 26.24 6.00
N GLN A 140 -29.13 25.10 5.76
CA GLN A 140 -28.47 23.80 5.70
C GLN A 140 -27.48 23.72 4.55
N ARG A 141 -27.85 24.18 3.35
CA ARG A 141 -26.96 24.17 2.19
C ARG A 141 -25.71 25.03 2.43
N ALA A 142 -25.87 26.19 3.09
CA ALA A 142 -24.75 27.05 3.43
C ALA A 142 -23.78 26.37 4.42
N ILE A 143 -24.32 25.66 5.42
CA ILE A 143 -23.56 24.86 6.37
C ILE A 143 -22.78 23.74 5.65
N ASP A 144 -23.44 22.99 4.78
CA ASP A 144 -22.83 21.86 4.07
C ASP A 144 -21.66 22.32 3.19
N VAL A 145 -21.84 23.42 2.43
CA VAL A 145 -20.78 24.01 1.60
C VAL A 145 -19.61 24.48 2.46
N ALA A 146 -19.88 25.11 3.60
CA ALA A 146 -18.86 25.60 4.52
C ALA A 146 -18.03 24.46 5.12
N ILE A 147 -18.68 23.38 5.57
CA ILE A 147 -18.02 22.17 6.09
C ILE A 147 -17.16 21.50 5.02
N LEU A 148 -17.69 21.37 3.80
CA LEU A 148 -16.96 20.79 2.66
C LEU A 148 -15.72 21.62 2.28
N LYS A 149 -15.86 22.95 2.19
CA LYS A 149 -14.77 23.87 1.83
C LYS A 149 -13.68 23.92 2.89
N ALA A 150 -14.06 23.90 4.16
CA ALA A 150 -13.10 23.92 5.28
C ALA A 150 -12.42 22.56 5.51
N HIS A 151 -12.79 21.52 4.75
CA HIS A 151 -12.33 20.14 4.94
C HIS A 151 -12.49 19.64 6.38
N LEU A 152 -13.46 20.20 7.10
CA LEU A 152 -13.81 19.88 8.49
C LEU A 152 -14.62 18.58 8.52
N ARG A 153 -14.06 17.49 8.01
CA ARG A 153 -14.82 16.26 7.80
C ARG A 153 -15.24 15.58 9.12
N GLN A 154 -14.68 15.94 10.28
CA GLN A 154 -14.89 15.15 11.52
C GLN A 154 -14.93 15.89 12.88
N ASN A 155 -14.84 17.23 12.95
CA ASN A 155 -14.67 17.91 14.24
C ASN A 155 -15.59 19.13 14.49
N VAL A 156 -16.78 19.20 13.89
CA VAL A 156 -17.76 20.23 14.26
C VAL A 156 -18.25 19.95 15.68
N VAL A 157 -18.17 20.94 16.57
CA VAL A 157 -18.55 20.84 17.98
C VAL A 157 -19.96 21.38 18.21
N SER A 158 -20.25 22.55 17.63
CA SER A 158 -21.56 23.20 17.74
C SER A 158 -21.78 24.13 16.55
N ILE A 159 -23.05 24.37 16.25
CA ILE A 159 -23.50 25.35 15.26
C ILE A 159 -24.49 26.26 15.95
N GLU A 160 -24.20 27.56 15.95
CA GLU A 160 -25.09 28.58 16.48
C GLU A 160 -25.68 29.38 15.32
N ILE A 161 -27.00 29.54 15.31
CA ILE A 161 -27.73 30.26 14.28
C ILE A 161 -28.47 31.42 14.94
N SER A 162 -28.03 32.64 14.65
CA SER A 162 -28.72 33.87 15.06
C SER A 162 -29.46 34.47 13.87
N ARG A 163 -30.66 34.98 14.13
CA ARG A 163 -31.57 35.48 13.11
C ARG A 163 -32.01 36.87 13.50
N GLU A 164 -31.91 37.78 12.55
CA GLU A 164 -32.31 39.16 12.74
C GLU A 164 -33.14 39.62 11.54
N TYR A 165 -34.18 40.40 11.83
CA TYR A 165 -34.94 41.08 10.80
C TYR A 165 -34.50 42.54 10.78
N THR A 166 -33.96 42.99 9.66
CA THR A 166 -33.51 44.37 9.45
C THR A 166 -34.49 45.10 8.53
N PRO A 167 -35.57 45.68 9.08
CA PRO A 167 -36.60 46.35 8.28
C PRO A 167 -36.12 47.66 7.64
N GLN A 168 -35.11 48.32 8.23
CA GLN A 168 -34.74 49.69 7.85
C GLN A 168 -33.84 49.79 6.60
N GLU A 169 -33.00 48.78 6.32
CA GLU A 169 -32.00 48.92 5.25
C GLU A 169 -32.39 48.30 3.92
N ASN A 170 -33.26 47.27 3.86
CA ASN A 170 -33.78 46.69 2.60
C ASN A 170 -34.91 45.65 2.79
N ASN A 171 -35.61 45.67 3.94
CA ASN A 171 -36.63 44.66 4.27
C ASN A 171 -36.06 43.23 4.13
N LYS A 172 -34.91 42.96 4.74
CA LYS A 172 -34.18 41.69 4.62
C LYS A 172 -34.22 40.90 5.93
N TYR A 173 -34.18 39.59 5.81
CA TYR A 173 -33.87 38.72 6.93
C TYR A 173 -32.41 38.35 6.84
N VAL A 174 -31.68 38.63 7.91
CA VAL A 174 -30.27 38.27 8.05
C VAL A 174 -30.20 37.04 8.94
N THR A 175 -29.46 36.04 8.49
CA THR A 175 -29.10 34.87 9.29
C THR A 175 -27.60 34.79 9.40
N ASN A 176 -27.09 34.84 10.63
CA ASN A 176 -25.68 34.64 10.93
C ASN A 176 -25.51 33.25 11.52
N ILE A 177 -24.66 32.44 10.88
CA ILE A 177 -24.35 31.08 11.32
C ILE A 177 -22.90 31.04 11.76
N GLU A 178 -22.65 30.63 13.00
CA GLU A 178 -21.31 30.43 13.54
C GLU A 178 -21.09 28.92 13.77
N ILE A 179 -20.07 28.37 13.11
CA ILE A 179 -19.72 26.95 13.20
C ILE A 179 -18.44 26.81 14.04
N TYR A 180 -18.57 26.23 15.22
CA TYR A 180 -17.46 25.94 16.12
C TYR A 180 -16.90 24.55 15.82
N TYR A 181 -15.58 24.44 15.71
CA TYR A 181 -14.92 23.17 15.43
C TYR A 181 -13.64 23.00 16.23
N ARG A 182 -13.27 21.74 16.48
CA ARG A 182 -11.98 21.38 17.06
C ARG A 182 -10.96 21.12 15.96
N GLY A 183 -9.80 21.75 16.07
CA GLY A 183 -8.66 21.44 15.23
C GLY A 183 -7.49 20.95 16.07
N PRO A 184 -6.51 20.29 15.44
CA PRO A 184 -5.22 20.11 16.07
C PRO A 184 -4.63 21.51 16.38
N LYS A 185 -4.08 21.64 17.59
CA LYS A 185 -3.29 22.80 18.02
C LYS A 185 -2.15 23.10 17.04
#